data_AF-A0A0Q5FA47-F1
#
_entry.id   AF-A0A0Q5FA47-F1
#
_cell.length_a   1.000
_cell.length_b   1.000
_cell.length_c   1.000
_cell.angle_alpha   90.00
_cell.angle_beta   90.00
_cell.angle_gamma   90.00
#
_symmetry.space_group_name_H-M   'P 1'
#
loop_
_entity.id
_entity.type
_entity.pdbx_description
1 polymer ?
#
loop_
_entity_poly.entity_id
_entity_poly.type
_entity_poly.pdbx_seq_one_letter_code
_entity_poly.pdbx_strand_id
1 'polypeptide(L)'
;MTSTPPPPRTVSALRLAVGTSVAGILLYTYVIGIPRQGASLVDYFGYFTNLTSLLTAGILIVTGLTSVRAKGVPSSLTSARAVAVACMIIVGIVYNVLVPGTGSAPLWVSATLHTIFPILLVLDWIFVDDRSPLPWRRLGPQAFDQPCRRVSAEATRP
;
A
#
# COMPACT_ATOMS: atom_id res chain seq x y z
N MET A 1 24.11 -9.86 -8.15
CA MET A 1 22.92 -9.02 -7.92
C MET A 1 22.10 -9.05 -9.20
N THR A 2 21.09 -9.90 -9.31
CA THR A 2 20.21 -9.94 -10.49
C THR A 2 19.25 -8.75 -10.40
N SER A 3 19.44 -7.76 -11.26
CA SER A 3 18.53 -6.63 -11.38
C SER A 3 17.20 -7.12 -11.95
N THR A 4 16.14 -7.10 -11.15
CA THR A 4 14.78 -7.36 -11.63
C THR A 4 14.46 -6.35 -12.74
N PRO A 5 14.01 -6.80 -13.94
CA PRO A 5 13.68 -5.88 -15.02
C PRO A 5 12.55 -4.92 -14.60
N PRO A 6 12.59 -3.65 -15.05
CA PRO A 6 11.53 -2.70 -14.72
C PRO A 6 10.19 -3.19 -15.29
N PRO A 7 9.07 -2.99 -14.57
CA PRO A 7 7.77 -3.43 -15.05
C PRO A 7 7.39 -2.71 -16.36
N PRO A 8 6.55 -3.32 -17.20
CA PRO A 8 6.13 -2.70 -18.46
C PRO A 8 5.48 -1.33 -18.20
N ARG A 9 5.72 -0.37 -19.10
CA ARG A 9 5.24 1.02 -18.97
C ARG A 9 3.73 1.09 -18.71
N THR A 10 2.97 0.15 -19.29
CA THR A 10 1.53 -0.02 -19.06
C THR A 10 1.17 -0.22 -17.59
N VAL A 11 1.92 -1.05 -16.85
CA VAL A 11 1.68 -1.28 -15.42
C VAL A 11 1.96 -0.02 -14.61
N SER A 12 3.02 0.70 -14.95
CA SER A 12 3.34 1.96 -14.27
C SER A 12 2.28 3.02 -14.52
N ALA A 13 1.79 3.13 -15.77
CA ALA A 13 0.67 4.00 -16.12
C ALA A 13 -0.62 3.61 -15.38
N LEU A 14 -0.92 2.31 -15.28
CA LEU A 14 -2.08 1.81 -14.54
C LEU A 14 -2.01 2.18 -13.05
N ARG A 15 -0.85 2.00 -12.41
CA ARG A 15 -0.66 2.37 -10.99
C ARG A 15 -0.86 3.86 -10.75
N LEU A 16 -0.34 4.70 -11.65
CA LEU A 16 -0.56 6.15 -11.61
C LEU A 16 -2.05 6.47 -11.77
N ALA A 17 -2.70 5.90 -12.79
CA ALA A 17 -4.12 6.13 -13.05
C ALA A 17 -5.00 5.72 -11.86
N VAL A 18 -4.79 4.52 -11.30
CA VAL A 18 -5.54 4.03 -10.14
C VAL A 18 -5.28 4.90 -8.90
N GLY A 19 -4.01 5.18 -8.58
CA GLY A 19 -3.67 5.99 -7.42
C GLY A 19 -4.25 7.41 -7.51
N THR A 20 -4.11 8.07 -8.66
CA THR A 20 -4.68 9.41 -8.88
C THR A 20 -6.20 9.39 -8.83
N SER A 21 -6.85 8.36 -9.39
CA SER A 21 -8.31 8.22 -9.35
C SER A 21 -8.82 8.08 -7.92
N VAL A 22 -8.21 7.22 -7.10
CA VAL A 22 -8.59 7.04 -5.69
C VAL A 22 -8.38 8.32 -4.89
N ALA A 23 -7.24 8.99 -5.06
CA ALA A 23 -6.98 10.28 -4.41
C ALA A 23 -8.03 11.34 -4.83
N GLY A 24 -8.41 11.36 -6.11
CA GLY A 24 -9.46 12.23 -6.64
C GLY A 24 -10.85 11.93 -6.06
N ILE A 25 -11.22 10.65 -5.92
CA ILE A 25 -12.48 10.23 -5.29
C ILE A 25 -12.54 10.69 -3.82
N LEU A 26 -11.45 10.52 -3.07
CA LEU A 26 -11.39 10.98 -1.67
C LEU A 26 -11.49 12.50 -1.58
N LEU A 27 -10.78 13.25 -2.44
CA LEU A 27 -10.88 14.71 -2.48
C LEU A 27 -12.29 15.17 -2.84
N TYR A 28 -12.91 14.56 -3.86
CA TYR A 28 -14.27 14.87 -4.29
C TYR A 28 -15.29 14.65 -3.17
N THR A 29 -15.22 13.49 -2.50
CA THR A 29 -16.15 13.16 -1.41
C THR A 29 -15.90 13.99 -0.16
N TYR A 30 -14.65 14.38 0.11
CA TYR A 30 -14.33 15.36 1.14
C TYR A 30 -14.98 16.72 0.85
N VAL A 31 -14.78 17.28 -0.35
CA VAL A 31 -15.32 18.60 -0.74
C VAL A 31 -16.86 18.63 -0.72
N ILE A 32 -17.53 17.55 -1.12
CA ILE A 32 -19.00 17.46 -1.10
C ILE A 32 -19.55 17.11 0.28
N GLY A 33 -18.76 16.44 1.12
CA GLY A 33 -19.13 16.07 2.49
C GLY A 33 -19.08 17.23 3.48
N ILE A 34 -18.11 18.14 3.34
CA ILE A 34 -17.92 19.29 4.25
C ILE A 34 -19.18 20.17 4.38
N PRO A 35 -19.86 20.59 3.28
CA PRO A 35 -21.05 21.44 3.38
C PRO A 35 -22.23 20.77 4.09
N ARG A 36 -22.23 19.42 4.19
CA ARG A 36 -23.33 18.66 4.77
C ARG A 36 -23.15 18.32 6.25
N GLN A 37 -21.92 18.30 6.76
CA GLN A 37 -21.63 17.79 8.12
C GLN A 37 -20.70 18.68 8.97
N GLY A 38 -20.09 19.74 8.41
CA GLY A 38 -19.10 20.54 9.14
C GLY A 38 -17.81 19.77 9.49
N ALA A 39 -17.57 18.63 8.84
CA ALA A 39 -16.51 17.70 9.16
C ALA A 39 -15.11 18.30 8.91
N SER A 40 -14.23 18.20 9.91
CA SER A 40 -12.83 18.60 9.77
C SER A 40 -12.03 17.57 8.95
N LEU A 41 -10.81 17.93 8.51
CA LEU A 41 -9.88 16.98 7.90
C LEU A 41 -9.63 15.76 8.80
N VAL A 42 -9.59 15.95 10.11
CA VAL A 42 -9.31 14.89 11.09
C VAL A 42 -10.48 13.93 11.19
N ASP A 43 -11.72 14.41 11.09
CA ASP A 43 -12.89 13.53 11.12
C ASP A 43 -12.95 12.67 9.85
N TYR A 44 -12.72 13.29 8.69
CA TYR A 44 -12.79 12.58 7.41
C TYR A 44 -11.62 11.61 7.19
N PHE A 45 -10.38 12.03 7.47
CA PHE A 45 -9.21 11.15 7.35
C PHE A 45 -8.96 10.30 8.59
N GLY A 46 -9.68 10.52 9.69
CA GLY A 46 -9.66 9.65 10.86
C GLY A 46 -10.31 8.29 10.60
N TYR A 47 -11.19 8.19 9.60
CA TYR A 47 -11.70 6.91 9.15
C TYR A 47 -10.59 6.05 8.56
N PHE A 48 -10.44 4.85 9.12
CA PHE A 48 -9.41 3.89 8.74
C PHE A 48 -9.37 3.63 7.23
N THR A 49 -10.53 3.43 6.58
CA THR A 49 -10.59 3.23 5.13
C THR A 49 -10.07 4.42 4.35
N ASN A 50 -10.42 5.65 4.74
CA ASN A 50 -10.02 6.86 4.01
C ASN A 50 -8.51 7.07 4.12
N LEU A 51 -7.96 6.94 5.33
CA LEU A 51 -6.53 7.07 5.56
C LEU A 51 -5.72 6.01 4.81
N THR A 52 -6.10 4.74 4.95
CA THR A 52 -5.41 3.62 4.31
C THR A 52 -5.52 3.69 2.79
N SER A 53 -6.67 4.09 2.25
CA SER A 53 -6.85 4.29 0.81
C SER A 53 -5.97 5.41 0.27
N LEU A 54 -5.89 6.54 0.99
CA LEU A 54 -5.04 7.67 0.60
C LEU A 54 -3.55 7.30 0.63
N LEU A 55 -3.10 6.63 1.70
CA LEU A 55 -1.73 6.15 1.81
C LEU A 55 -1.39 5.16 0.69
N THR A 56 -2.30 4.22 0.41
CA THR A 56 -2.11 3.24 -0.65
C THR A 56 -2.05 3.89 -2.03
N ALA A 57 -2.92 4.86 -2.30
CA ALA A 57 -2.88 5.67 -3.52
C ALA A 57 -1.53 6.39 -3.68
N GLY A 58 -1.03 7.01 -2.60
CA GLY A 58 0.30 7.64 -2.59
C GLY A 58 1.43 6.65 -2.89
N ILE A 59 1.40 5.46 -2.28
CA ILE A 59 2.37 4.40 -2.54
C ILE A 59 2.33 3.95 -4.00
N LEU A 60 1.14 3.76 -4.58
CA LEU A 60 1.00 3.41 -6.00
C LEU A 60 1.58 4.49 -6.91
N ILE A 61 1.32 5.77 -6.62
CA ILE A 61 1.83 6.89 -7.40
C ILE A 61 3.35 6.93 -7.34
N VAL A 62 3.94 6.88 -6.14
CA VAL A 62 5.40 6.90 -5.96
C VAL A 62 6.03 5.69 -6.66
N THR A 63 5.43 4.50 -6.53
CA THR A 63 5.89 3.28 -7.21
C THR A 63 5.82 3.40 -8.74
N GLY A 64 4.73 3.97 -9.27
CA GLY A 64 4.57 4.22 -10.69
C GLY A 64 5.62 5.21 -11.21
N LEU A 65 5.84 6.31 -10.50
CA LEU A 65 6.83 7.33 -10.86
C LEU A 65 8.27 6.80 -10.81
N THR A 66 8.62 5.99 -9.81
CA THR A 66 9.96 5.37 -9.73
C THR A 66 10.20 4.39 -10.86
N SER A 67 9.17 3.58 -11.18
CA SER A 67 9.21 2.61 -12.28
C SER A 67 9.33 3.30 -13.65
N VAL A 68 8.61 4.40 -13.90
CA VAL A 68 8.74 5.19 -15.15
C VAL A 68 10.14 5.77 -15.30
N ARG A 69 10.77 6.20 -14.21
CA ARG A 69 12.14 6.74 -14.21
C ARG A 69 13.21 5.66 -14.39
N ALA A 70 12.82 4.39 -14.64
CA ALA A 70 13.70 3.23 -14.73
C ALA A 70 14.64 3.07 -13.53
N LYS A 71 14.25 3.65 -12.37
CA LYS A 71 14.95 3.46 -11.12
C LYS A 71 14.37 2.20 -10.48
N GLY A 72 15.23 1.25 -10.11
CA GLY A 72 14.78 0.07 -9.37
C GLY A 72 13.95 0.47 -8.15
N VAL A 73 12.85 -0.23 -7.91
CA VAL A 73 11.94 0.06 -6.79
C VAL A 73 12.70 -0.21 -5.46
N PRO A 74 12.84 0.77 -4.56
CA PRO A 74 13.56 0.58 -3.32
C PRO A 74 12.81 -0.40 -2.39
N SER A 75 13.54 -1.19 -1.62
CA SER A 75 12.97 -2.23 -0.76
C SER A 75 11.99 -1.69 0.28
N SER A 76 12.20 -0.47 0.78
CA SER A 76 11.27 0.20 1.71
C SER A 76 9.91 0.47 1.08
N LEU A 77 9.87 0.83 -0.21
CA LEU A 77 8.63 1.08 -0.94
C LEU A 77 7.88 -0.24 -1.23
N THR A 78 8.62 -1.31 -1.51
CA THR A 78 8.05 -2.66 -1.61
C THR A 78 7.42 -3.11 -0.30
N SER A 79 8.10 -2.91 0.84
CA SER A 79 7.54 -3.21 2.17
C SER A 79 6.31 -2.38 2.49
N ALA A 80 6.36 -1.06 2.22
CA ALA A 80 5.22 -0.18 2.41
C ALA A 80 4.02 -0.63 1.56
N ARG A 81 4.26 -1.03 0.31
CA ARG A 81 3.21 -1.56 -0.57
C ARG A 81 2.65 -2.90 -0.06
N ALA A 82 3.48 -3.77 0.51
CA ALA A 82 3.00 -5.02 1.14
C ALA A 82 2.04 -4.73 2.30
N VAL A 83 2.41 -3.80 3.19
CA VAL A 83 1.58 -3.37 4.32
C VAL A 83 0.28 -2.75 3.81
N ALA A 84 0.35 -1.88 2.81
CA ALA A 84 -0.80 -1.23 2.21
C ALA A 84 -1.80 -2.25 1.62
N VAL A 85 -1.31 -3.24 0.87
CA VAL A 85 -2.13 -4.34 0.34
C VAL A 85 -2.78 -5.13 1.46
N ALA A 86 -2.03 -5.49 2.51
CA ALA A 86 -2.57 -6.21 3.67
C ALA A 86 -3.68 -5.41 4.38
N CYS A 87 -3.46 -4.11 4.63
CA CYS A 87 -4.48 -3.23 5.20
C CYS A 87 -5.73 -3.15 4.31
N MET A 88 -5.55 -3.01 2.99
CA MET A 88 -6.68 -2.93 2.05
C MET A 88 -7.44 -4.25 1.91
N ILE A 89 -6.78 -5.40 2.07
CA ILE A 89 -7.46 -6.69 2.19
C ILE A 89 -8.35 -6.70 3.45
N ILE A 90 -7.83 -6.24 4.59
CA ILE A 90 -8.62 -6.14 5.83
C ILE A 90 -9.83 -5.24 5.62
N VAL A 91 -9.65 -4.05 5.01
CA VAL A 91 -10.75 -3.14 4.66
C VAL A 91 -11.80 -3.84 3.81
N GLY A 92 -11.39 -4.54 2.75
CA GLY A 92 -12.30 -5.23 1.86
C GLY A 92 -13.07 -6.35 2.56
N ILE A 93 -12.39 -7.18 3.35
CA ILE A 93 -13.03 -8.28 4.09
C ILE A 93 -14.00 -7.72 5.13
N VAL A 94 -13.55 -6.81 6.00
CA VAL A 94 -14.37 -6.28 7.09
C VAL A 94 -15.61 -5.59 6.53
N TYR A 95 -15.47 -4.78 5.48
CA TYR A 95 -16.62 -4.08 4.92
C TYR A 95 -17.62 -5.04 4.25
N ASN A 96 -17.14 -5.99 3.42
CA ASN A 96 -18.04 -6.90 2.69
C ASN A 96 -18.66 -8.00 3.57
N VAL A 97 -18.03 -8.37 4.70
CA VAL A 97 -18.54 -9.41 5.60
C VAL A 97 -19.36 -8.83 6.76
N LEU A 98 -18.94 -7.70 7.32
CA LEU A 98 -19.51 -7.16 8.56
C LEU A 98 -20.53 -6.04 8.33
N VAL A 99 -20.53 -5.39 7.16
CA VAL A 99 -21.39 -4.22 6.87
C VAL A 99 -22.26 -4.49 5.63
N PRO A 100 -23.40 -5.18 5.77
CA PRO A 100 -24.36 -5.27 4.68
C PRO A 100 -25.09 -3.93 4.53
N GLY A 101 -24.55 -3.05 3.69
CA GLY A 101 -25.34 -2.00 3.02
C GLY A 101 -25.67 -0.72 3.81
N THR A 102 -25.09 -0.46 4.98
CA THR A 102 -25.40 0.74 5.81
C THR A 102 -24.34 1.85 5.73
N GLY A 103 -23.70 2.02 4.57
CA GLY A 103 -22.71 3.08 4.39
C GLY A 103 -23.37 4.44 4.20
N SER A 104 -23.00 5.44 5.01
CA SER A 104 -23.44 6.85 4.87
C SER A 104 -22.91 7.54 3.60
N ALA A 105 -22.02 6.87 2.86
CA ALA A 105 -21.41 7.35 1.62
C ALA A 105 -22.19 6.85 0.40
N PRO A 106 -22.10 7.54 -0.76
CA PRO A 106 -22.71 7.06 -2.00
C PRO A 106 -22.30 5.62 -2.32
N LEU A 107 -23.26 4.78 -2.71
CA LEU A 107 -23.06 3.34 -2.93
C LEU A 107 -21.87 3.04 -3.85
N TRP A 108 -21.70 3.81 -4.92
CA TRP A 108 -20.61 3.64 -5.88
C TRP A 108 -19.23 3.95 -5.29
N VAL A 109 -19.12 4.96 -4.42
CA VAL A 109 -17.85 5.30 -3.72
C VAL A 109 -17.48 4.14 -2.82
N SER A 110 -18.47 3.67 -2.05
CA SER A 110 -18.23 2.60 -1.10
C SER A 110 -17.83 1.30 -1.81
N ALA A 111 -18.52 0.92 -2.89
CA ALA A 111 -18.14 -0.23 -3.70
C ALA A 111 -16.73 -0.07 -4.31
N THR A 112 -16.37 1.15 -4.72
CA THR A 112 -15.04 1.41 -5.29
C THR A 112 -13.94 1.21 -4.25
N LEU A 113 -14.06 1.82 -3.06
CA LEU A 113 -13.02 1.78 -2.03
C LEU A 113 -12.95 0.45 -1.28
N HIS A 114 -14.06 -0.27 -1.13
CA HIS A 114 -14.13 -1.50 -0.33
C HIS A 114 -14.12 -2.79 -1.16
N THR A 115 -14.33 -2.72 -2.48
CA THR A 115 -14.36 -3.92 -3.33
C THR A 115 -13.41 -3.77 -4.50
N ILE A 116 -13.62 -2.78 -5.36
CA ILE A 116 -12.83 -2.65 -6.60
C ILE A 116 -11.36 -2.38 -6.29
N PHE A 117 -11.08 -1.41 -5.41
CA PHE A 117 -9.71 -1.01 -5.11
C PHE A 117 -8.90 -2.13 -4.41
N PRO A 118 -9.40 -2.79 -3.34
CA PRO A 118 -8.74 -3.97 -2.77
C PRO A 118 -8.43 -5.07 -3.80
N ILE A 119 -9.38 -5.38 -4.69
CA ILE A 119 -9.19 -6.39 -5.73
C ILE A 119 -8.05 -5.97 -6.67
N LEU A 120 -8.08 -4.74 -7.19
CA LEU A 120 -7.03 -4.24 -8.09
C LEU A 120 -5.64 -4.29 -7.44
N LEU A 121 -5.55 -3.98 -6.14
CA LEU A 121 -4.29 -4.03 -5.39
C LEU A 121 -3.77 -5.46 -5.23
N VAL A 122 -4.66 -6.40 -4.93
CA VAL A 122 -4.29 -7.83 -4.84
C VAL A 122 -3.83 -8.35 -6.20
N LEU A 123 -4.54 -7.99 -7.28
CA LEU A 123 -4.14 -8.38 -8.63
C LEU A 123 -2.78 -7.77 -9.01
N ASP A 124 -2.55 -6.47 -8.78
CA ASP A 124 -1.24 -5.83 -8.98
C ASP A 124 -0.15 -6.55 -8.18
N TRP A 125 -0.43 -6.89 -6.92
CA TRP A 125 0.52 -7.57 -6.06
C TRP A 125 0.86 -8.99 -6.51
N ILE A 126 -0.11 -9.74 -7.05
CA ILE A 126 0.11 -11.12 -7.50
C ILE A 126 0.82 -11.15 -8.85
N PHE A 127 0.40 -10.31 -9.80
CA PHE A 127 0.83 -10.40 -11.19
C PHE A 127 2.06 -9.57 -11.54
N VAL A 128 2.38 -8.53 -10.76
CA VAL A 128 3.54 -7.67 -11.05
C VAL A 128 4.75 -8.10 -10.21
N ASP A 129 5.75 -8.68 -10.87
CA ASP A 129 6.99 -9.11 -10.24
C ASP A 129 8.08 -8.03 -10.30
N ASP A 130 7.80 -6.87 -9.72
CA ASP A 130 8.73 -5.73 -9.62
C ASP A 130 9.45 -5.67 -8.27
N ARG A 131 9.46 -6.79 -7.53
CA ARG A 131 9.99 -6.90 -6.17
C ARG A 131 11.21 -7.79 -6.15
N SER A 132 12.25 -7.38 -5.43
CA SER A 132 13.26 -8.33 -4.95
C SER A 132 12.59 -9.29 -3.96
N PRO A 133 12.85 -10.61 -4.00
CA PRO A 133 12.28 -11.54 -3.02
C PRO A 133 12.56 -11.01 -1.62
N LEU A 134 11.49 -10.85 -0.82
CA LEU A 134 11.61 -10.46 0.58
C LEU A 134 12.57 -11.46 1.24
N PRO A 135 13.70 -11.04 1.82
CA PRO A 135 14.62 -11.96 2.44
C PRO A 135 14.00 -12.44 3.75
N TRP A 136 13.13 -13.45 3.66
CA TRP A 136 12.59 -14.23 4.78
C TRP A 136 13.68 -14.68 5.76
N ARG A 137 14.92 -14.75 5.26
CA ARG A 137 16.13 -15.05 6.00
C ARG A 137 16.54 -14.02 7.07
N ARG A 138 15.89 -12.85 7.15
CA ARG A 138 16.07 -11.90 8.29
C ARG A 138 15.07 -12.08 9.43
N LEU A 139 14.08 -12.97 9.28
CA LEU A 139 13.11 -13.30 10.33
C LEU A 139 13.34 -14.71 10.91
N GLY A 140 14.40 -15.41 10.49
CA GLY A 140 14.83 -16.67 11.09
C GLY A 140 15.66 -16.46 12.35
N PRO A 141 15.85 -17.51 13.17
CA PRO A 141 16.60 -17.44 14.44
C PRO A 141 18.03 -16.88 14.33
N GLN A 142 18.61 -16.84 13.13
CA GLN A 142 19.91 -16.24 12.83
C GLN A 142 20.00 -14.73 13.16
N ALA A 143 18.88 -14.00 13.14
CA ALA A 143 18.86 -12.58 13.53
C ALA A 143 19.10 -12.38 15.03
N PHE A 144 18.74 -13.37 15.87
CA PHE A 144 19.00 -13.36 17.31
C PHE A 144 20.42 -13.82 17.68
N ASP A 145 21.11 -14.57 16.82
CA ASP A 145 22.49 -15.06 17.07
C ASP A 145 23.60 -14.05 16.71
N GLN A 146 23.26 -13.02 15.91
CA GLN A 146 24.23 -12.06 15.40
C GLN A 146 24.94 -11.20 16.47
N PRO A 147 24.31 -10.83 17.60
CA PRO A 147 24.99 -10.14 18.71
C PRO A 147 26.08 -11.00 19.36
N CYS A 148 25.83 -12.30 19.59
CA CYS A 148 26.76 -13.20 20.28
C CYS A 148 28.07 -13.40 19.51
N ARG A 149 28.02 -13.58 18.19
CA ARG A 149 29.25 -13.74 17.38
C ARG A 149 30.12 -12.49 17.34
N ARG A 150 29.52 -11.30 17.47
CA ARG A 150 30.25 -10.03 17.42
C ARG A 150 31.04 -9.78 18.70
N VAL A 151 30.52 -10.23 19.86
CA VAL A 151 31.23 -10.14 21.15
C VAL A 151 32.43 -11.08 21.21
N SER A 152 32.30 -12.31 20.69
CA SER A 152 33.42 -13.28 20.65
C SER A 152 34.57 -12.85 19.73
N ALA A 153 34.27 -12.11 18.66
CA ALA A 153 35.28 -11.59 17.73
C ALA A 153 36.02 -10.36 18.26
N GLU A 154 35.43 -9.60 19.19
CA GLU A 154 36.08 -8.46 19.83
C GLU A 154 36.98 -8.91 21.00
N ALA A 155 36.60 -9.98 21.70
CA ALA A 155 37.38 -10.57 22.80
C ALA A 155 38.68 -11.28 22.35
N THR A 156 38.89 -11.45 21.04
CA THR A 156 40.06 -12.12 20.46
C THR A 156 40.99 -11.18 19.69
N ARG A 157 40.73 -9.85 19.72
CA ARG A 157 41.69 -8.88 19.19
C ARG A 157 42.78 -8.59 20.23
N PRO A 158 44.07 -8.77 19.88
CA PRO A 158 45.20 -8.49 20.76
C PRO A 158 45.39 -6.98 21.00
#